data_AF-A0A6N6L1C7-F1
#
_entry.id   AF-A0A6N6L1C7-F1
#
_cell.length_a   1.000
_cell.length_b   1.000
_cell.length_c   1.000
_cell.angle_alpha   90.00
_cell.angle_beta   90.00
_cell.angle_gamma   90.00
#
_symmetry.space_group_name_H-M   'P 1'
#
loop_
_entity.id
_entity.type
_entity.pdbx_description
1 polymer ?
#
loop_
_entity_poly.entity_id
_entity_poly.type
_entity_poly.pdbx_seq_one_letter_code
_entity_poly.pdbx_strand_id
1 'polypeptide(L)' 'MAVAIGNQHGAYRGDPDLDFDLLAELDKMVDVPLVLHSASGIPETDLKRAVSLGIRKINIFSEIINPRISEF' A
#
# COMPACT_ATOMS: atom_id res chain seq x y z
N MET A 1 8.51 2.92 9.80
CA MET A 1 8.13 1.51 10.07
C MET A 1 7.32 0.99 8.90
N ALA A 2 7.58 -0.23 8.39
CA ALA A 2 6.74 -0.82 7.34
C ALA A 2 5.58 -1.58 7.98
N VAL A 3 4.37 -1.36 7.49
CA VAL A 3 3.14 -1.96 8.04
C VAL A 3 2.58 -2.97 7.05
N ALA A 4 1.96 -4.03 7.58
CA ALA A 4 1.21 -5.01 6.81
C ALA A 4 -0.27 -4.75 7.06
N ILE A 5 -0.95 -4.19 6.07
CA ILE A 5 -2.37 -3.86 6.11
C ILE A 5 -3.14 -4.59 5.02
N GLY A 6 -2.71 -5.79 4.63
CA GLY A 6 -3.29 -6.56 3.52
C GLY A 6 -2.56 -6.42 2.18
N ASN A 7 -1.56 -5.54 2.08
CA ASN A 7 -0.73 -5.39 0.89
C ASN A 7 0.18 -6.63 0.67
N GLN A 8 0.29 -7.09 -0.59
CA GLN A 8 1.05 -8.29 -0.96
C GLN A 8 2.11 -8.01 -2.02
N HIS A 9 3.13 -8.87 -2.11
CA HIS A 9 4.12 -8.83 -3.17
C HIS A 9 3.62 -9.56 -4.42
N GLY A 10 3.83 -8.96 -5.59
CA GLY A 10 3.50 -9.57 -6.88
C GLY A 10 2.15 -9.11 -7.42
N ALA A 11 1.60 -9.84 -8.38
CA ALA A 11 0.29 -9.55 -8.93
C ALA A 11 -0.81 -9.98 -7.95
N TYR A 12 -1.79 -9.11 -7.73
CA TYR A 12 -2.98 -9.49 -6.97
C TYR A 12 -3.84 -10.49 -7.75
N ARG A 13 -4.51 -11.40 -7.05
CA ARG A 13 -5.56 -12.25 -7.62
C ARG A 13 -6.90 -11.64 -7.20
N GLY A 14 -7.38 -10.66 -7.95
CA GLY A 14 -8.53 -9.82 -7.59
C GLY A 14 -8.12 -8.49 -6.97
N ASP A 15 -9.07 -7.75 -6.41
CA ASP A 15 -8.80 -6.43 -5.84
C ASP A 15 -7.98 -6.53 -4.54
N PRO A 16 -7.01 -5.61 -4.32
CA PRO A 16 -6.32 -5.51 -3.05
C PRO A 16 -7.30 -5.15 -1.92
N ASP A 17 -7.25 -5.92 -0.83
CA ASP A 17 -8.05 -5.68 0.37
C ASP A 17 -7.16 -5.03 1.44
N LEU A 18 -7.14 -3.70 1.46
CA LEU A 18 -6.35 -2.93 2.42
C LEU A 18 -7.17 -2.56 3.65
N ASP A 19 -6.66 -2.91 4.83
CA ASP A 19 -7.26 -2.53 6.11
C ASP A 19 -6.89 -1.08 6.47
N PHE A 20 -7.73 -0.16 6.00
CA PHE A 20 -7.56 1.27 6.24
C PHE A 20 -7.91 1.70 7.66
N ASP A 21 -8.76 0.95 8.36
CA ASP A 21 -9.11 1.26 9.75
C ASP A 21 -7.92 0.96 10.65
N LEU A 22 -7.27 -0.19 10.45
CA LEU A 22 -6.00 -0.53 11.10
C LEU A 22 -4.91 0.49 10.77
N LEU A 23 -4.79 0.92 9.51
CA LEU A 23 -3.82 1.95 9.13
C LEU A 23 -4.03 3.26 9.91
N ALA A 24 -5.29 3.71 10.03
CA ALA A 24 -5.65 4.92 10.75
C ALA A 24 -5.40 4.80 12.27
N GLU A 25 -5.56 3.61 12.84
CA GLU A 25 -5.20 3.34 14.24
C GLU A 25 -3.68 3.40 14.44
N LEU A 26 -2.92 2.77 13.56
CA LEU A 26 -1.45 2.76 13.64
C LEU A 26 -0.86 4.16 13.54
N ASP A 27 -1.34 5.01 12.62
CA ASP A 27 -0.88 6.40 12.47
C ASP A 27 -1.10 7.24 13.75
N LYS A 28 -2.16 6.94 14.51
CA LYS A 28 -2.43 7.60 15.80
C LYS A 28 -1.59 7.06 16.95
N MET A 29 -1.10 5.82 16.85
CA MET A 29 -0.36 5.14 17.93
C MET A 29 1.15 5.38 17.88
N VAL A 30 1.70 5.83 16.75
CA VAL A 30 3.15 5.94 16.57
C VAL A 30 3.57 7.31 16.04
N ASP A 31 4.67 7.83 16.57
CA ASP A 31 5.23 9.13 16.16
C ASP A 31 6.21 9.02 14.97
N VAL A 32 6.28 7.85 14.32
CA VAL A 32 7.22 7.59 13.21
C VAL A 32 6.49 7.44 11.88
N PRO A 33 7.09 7.87 10.75
CA PRO A 33 6.48 7.72 9.45
C PRO A 33 6.19 6.24 9.09
N LEU A 34 5.00 5.99 8.56
CA LEU A 34 4.57 4.69 8.06
C LEU A 34 5.00 4.47 6.60
N VAL A 35 5.35 3.23 6.27
CA VAL A 35 5.83 2.82 4.95
C VAL A 35 4.92 1.72 4.39
N LEU A 36 4.47 1.90 3.15
CA LEU A 36 3.76 0.88 2.38
C LEU A 36 4.79 0.11 1.53
N HIS A 37 4.98 -1.17 1.85
CA HIS A 37 6.12 -1.95 1.33
C HIS A 37 5.93 -2.54 -0.08
N SER A 38 4.69 -2.82 -0.51
CA SER A 38 4.43 -3.25 -1.88
C SER A 38 3.16 -2.58 -2.38
N ALA A 39 3.33 -1.67 -3.34
CA ALA A 39 2.25 -0.88 -3.90
C ALA A 39 1.97 -1.18 -5.39
N SER A 40 2.74 -2.06 -6.02
CA SER A 40 2.49 -2.47 -7.40
C SER A 40 1.14 -3.18 -7.51
N GLY A 41 0.31 -2.74 -8.46
CA GLY A 41 -1.05 -3.27 -8.63
C GLY A 41 -2.08 -2.77 -7.61
N ILE A 42 -1.73 -1.84 -6.72
CA ILE A 42 -2.71 -1.16 -5.86
C ILE A 42 -3.31 0.02 -6.63
N PRO A 43 -4.65 0.14 -6.72
CA PRO A 43 -5.31 1.26 -7.37
C PRO A 43 -4.85 2.62 -6.83
N GLU A 44 -4.74 3.61 -7.72
CA GLU A 44 -4.32 4.96 -7.34
C GLU A 44 -5.22 5.57 -6.23
N THR A 45 -6.51 5.25 -6.25
CA THR A 45 -7.48 5.68 -5.21
C THR A 45 -7.08 5.18 -3.83
N ASP A 46 -6.62 3.95 -3.74
CA ASP A 46 -6.22 3.31 -2.49
C ASP A 46 -4.86 3.81 -2.02
N LEU A 47 -3.93 4.09 -2.94
CA LEU A 47 -2.68 4.75 -2.63
C LEU A 47 -2.90 6.16 -2.06
N LYS A 48 -3.81 6.95 -2.68
CA LYS A 48 -4.19 8.27 -2.16
C LYS A 48 -4.83 8.17 -0.78
N ARG A 49 -5.71 7.19 -0.57
CA ARG A 49 -6.32 6.92 0.74
C ARG A 49 -5.25 6.56 1.78
N ALA A 50 -4.31 5.67 1.45
CA ALA A 50 -3.23 5.27 2.34
C ALA A 50 -2.33 6.46 2.73
N VAL A 51 -2.01 7.35 1.78
CA VAL A 51 -1.27 8.60 2.06
C VAL A 51 -2.05 9.52 3.01
N SER A 52 -3.36 9.65 2.82
CA SER A 52 -4.21 10.45 3.72
C SER A 52 -4.27 9.90 5.15
N LEU A 53 -3.95 8.62 5.33
CA LEU A 53 -4.00 7.89 6.60
C LEU A 53 -2.61 7.57 7.18
N GLY A 54 -1.57 8.34 6.82
CA GLY A 54 -0.28 8.27 7.51
C GLY A 54 0.87 7.63 6.74
N ILE A 55 0.63 7.01 5.57
CA ILE A 55 1.74 6.54 4.73
C ILE A 55 2.56 7.74 4.21
N ARG A 56 3.88 7.67 4.37
CA ARG A 56 4.83 8.70 3.92
C ARG A 56 5.91 8.18 2.97
N LYS A 57 6.07 6.87 2.86
CA LYS A 57 6.98 6.22 1.90
C LYS A 57 6.25 5.05 1.24
N ILE A 58 6.33 4.99 -0.08
CA ILE A 58 5.76 3.90 -0.87
C ILE A 58 6.89 3.21 -1.61
N ASN A 59 6.86 1.88 -1.63
CA ASN A 59 7.76 1.04 -2.41
C ASN A 59 7.02 0.48 -3.63
N ILE A 60 7.54 0.76 -4.82
CA ILE A 60 7.03 0.23 -6.10
C ILE A 60 8.21 -0.46 -6.79
N PHE A 61 8.03 -1.70 -7.24
CA PHE A 61 9.08 -2.45 -7.94
C PHE A 61 8.51 -3.27 -9.09
N SER A 62 7.60 -4.19 -8.81
CA SER A 62 7.11 -5.15 -9.81
C SER A 62 6.49 -4.47 -11.02
N GLU A 63 5.76 -3.37 -10.81
CA GLU A 63 5.17 -2.56 -11.89
C GLU A 63 6.22 -1.84 -12.75
N ILE A 64 7.36 -1.46 -12.19
CA ILE A 64 8.45 -0.82 -12.94
C ILE A 64 9.10 -1.82 -13.90
N ILE A 65 9.29 -3.07 -13.45
CA ILE A 65 9.93 -4.13 -14.26
C ILE A 65 8.92 -4.90 -15.14
N ASN A 66 7.64 -4.84 -14.81
CA ASN A 66 6.55 -5.44 -15.56
C ASN A 66 5.30 -4.53 -15.51
N PRO A 67 5.17 -3.56 -16.42
CA PRO A 67 4.10 -2.56 -16.40
C PRO A 67 2.70 -3.15 -16.61
N ARG A 68 2.57 -4.42 -17.02
CA ARG A 68 1.29 -5.09 -17.18
C ARG A 68 0.67 -5.57 -15.87
N ILE A 69 1.38 -5.45 -14.73
CA ILE A 69 0.87 -5.88 -13.42
C ILE A 69 -0.38 -5.12 -12.98
N SER A 70 -0.56 -3.88 -13.44
CA SER A 70 -1.75 -3.08 -13.17
C SER A 70 -2.89 -3.27 -14.20
N GLU A 71 -2.69 -4.14 -15.20
CA GLU A 71 -3.70 -4.47 -16.23
C GLU A 71 -4.53 -5.73 -15.88
N PHE A 72 -4.26 -6.39 -14.74
CA PHE A 72 -4.92 -7.60 -14.25
C PHE A 72 -5.61 -7.36 -12.91
#